data_AF-A0A2N2IYQ5-F1
#
_entry.id   AF-A0A2N2IYQ5-F1
#
_cell.length_a   1.000
_cell.length_b   1.000
_cell.length_c   1.000
_cell.angle_alpha   90.00
_cell.angle_beta   90.00
_cell.angle_gamma   90.00
#
_symmetry.space_group_name_H-M   'P 1'
#
loop_
_entity.id
_entity.type
_entity.pdbx_description
1 polymer ?
#
loop_
_entity_poly.entity_id
_entity_poly.type
_entity_poly.pdbx_seq_one_letter_code
_entity_poly.pdbx_strand_id
1 'polypeptide(L)'
;MVRKISGAFTGGALGALIDSVNIWFLGQVGITAWLGVGLRPQFTASWLYPRLVWGGIWAMLLILPLYRQKTALRGILMSLVPTTMMLVMVFPEMGLGLMGLKAGLLTPLLVLLLNFIYGMAASFWYKNCA
;
A
#
# COMPACT_ATOMS: atom_id res chain seq x y z
N MET A 1 7.57 1.06 24.57
CA MET A 1 7.54 1.90 23.34
C MET A 1 8.06 1.13 22.13
N VAL A 2 9.21 0.46 22.26
CA VAL A 2 9.82 -0.39 21.22
C VAL A 2 8.84 -1.39 20.59
N ARG A 3 8.05 -2.13 21.40
CA ARG A 3 7.06 -3.11 20.90
C ARG A 3 6.01 -2.51 19.96
N LYS A 4 5.58 -1.27 20.20
CA LYS A 4 4.60 -0.58 19.34
C LYS A 4 5.24 -0.15 18.03
N ILE A 5 6.48 0.34 18.08
CA ILE A 5 7.22 0.77 16.89
C ILE A 5 7.53 -0.44 16.01
N SER A 6 8.09 -1.51 16.59
CA SER A 6 8.38 -2.74 15.85
C SER A 6 7.12 -3.40 15.31
N GLY A 7 6.02 -3.43 16.08
CA GLY A 7 4.73 -3.95 15.62
C GLY A 7 4.14 -3.15 14.46
N ALA A 8 4.25 -1.82 14.49
CA ALA A 8 3.78 -0.96 13.40
C ALA A 8 4.60 -1.16 12.13
N PHE A 9 5.93 -1.11 12.24
CA PHE A 9 6.82 -1.29 11.09
C PHE A 9 6.67 -2.68 10.47
N THR A 10 6.67 -3.74 11.29
CA THR A 10 6.51 -5.12 10.81
C THR A 10 5.14 -5.33 10.18
N GLY A 11 4.08 -4.78 10.78
CA GLY A 11 2.74 -4.83 10.20
C GLY A 11 2.67 -4.13 8.85
N GLY A 12 3.32 -2.97 8.72
CA GLY A 12 3.43 -2.26 7.45
C GLY A 12 4.22 -3.02 6.39
N ALA A 13 5.37 -3.59 6.76
CA ALA A 13 6.17 -4.39 5.84
C ALA A 13 5.38 -5.62 5.34
N LEU A 14 4.67 -6.32 6.24
CA LEU A 14 3.80 -7.45 5.87
C LEU A 14 2.62 -7.02 5.00
N GLY A 15 1.96 -5.91 5.33
CA GLY A 15 0.91 -5.34 4.49
C GLY A 15 1.42 -5.00 3.10
N ALA A 16 2.63 -4.43 2.99
CA ALA A 16 3.22 -4.04 1.72
C ALA A 16 3.69 -5.25 0.91
N LEU A 17 4.08 -6.34 1.57
CA LEU A 17 4.33 -7.62 0.92
C LEU A 17 3.05 -8.17 0.30
N ILE A 18 1.94 -8.21 1.06
CA ILE A 18 0.63 -8.67 0.58
C ILE A 18 0.18 -7.81 -0.61
N ASP A 19 0.28 -6.49 -0.49
CA ASP A 19 -0.02 -5.55 -1.57
C ASP A 19 0.81 -5.79 -2.82
N SER A 20 2.12 -5.98 -2.65
CA SER A 20 3.06 -6.22 -3.75
C SER A 20 2.80 -7.55 -4.45
N VAL A 21 2.44 -8.59 -3.71
CA VAL A 21 2.04 -9.88 -4.29
C VAL A 21 0.73 -9.75 -5.05
N ASN A 22 -0.26 -9.02 -4.51
CA ASN A 22 -1.53 -8.79 -5.19
C ASN A 22 -1.34 -8.06 -6.53
N ILE A 23 -0.63 -6.93 -6.54
CA ILE A 23 -0.43 -6.19 -7.80
C ILE A 23 0.40 -6.97 -8.82
N TRP A 24 1.38 -7.75 -8.37
CA TRP A 24 2.13 -8.62 -9.26
C TRP A 24 1.25 -9.72 -9.85
N PHE A 25 0.46 -10.40 -9.03
CA PHE A 25 -0.47 -11.44 -9.48
C PHE A 25 -1.50 -10.89 -10.47
N LEU A 26 -2.11 -9.74 -10.17
CA LEU A 26 -3.03 -9.06 -11.08
C LEU A 26 -2.37 -8.69 -12.42
N GLY A 27 -1.08 -8.33 -12.39
CA GLY A 27 -0.26 -8.09 -13.57
C GLY A 27 -0.03 -9.35 -14.41
N GLN A 28 0.25 -10.49 -13.77
CA GLN A 28 0.51 -11.77 -14.43
C GLN A 28 -0.74 -12.39 -15.04
N VAL A 29 -1.89 -12.30 -14.35
CA VAL A 29 -3.18 -12.80 -14.86
C VAL A 29 -3.74 -11.87 -15.94
N GLY A 30 -3.14 -10.69 -16.15
CA GLY A 30 -3.56 -9.73 -17.17
C GLY A 30 -4.80 -8.92 -16.77
N ILE A 31 -5.23 -8.98 -15.50
CA ILE A 31 -6.35 -8.18 -14.99
C ILE A 31 -6.01 -6.68 -15.09
N THR A 32 -4.76 -6.29 -14.81
CA THR A 32 -4.34 -4.89 -14.99
C THR A 32 -4.50 -4.46 -16.45
N ALA A 33 -4.14 -5.31 -17.41
CA ALA A 33 -4.32 -5.05 -18.84
C ALA A 33 -5.80 -5.00 -19.25
N TRP A 34 -6.65 -5.87 -18.68
CA TRP A 34 -8.09 -5.87 -18.93
C TRP A 34 -8.77 -4.61 -18.40
N LEU A 35 -8.30 -4.08 -17.26
CA LEU A 35 -8.73 -2.80 -16.68
C LEU A 35 -8.15 -1.58 -17.43
N GLY A 36 -7.40 -1.80 -18.52
CA GLY A 36 -6.71 -0.73 -19.26
C GLY A 36 -5.57 -0.07 -18.49
N VAL A 37 -5.04 -0.76 -17.46
CA VAL A 37 -3.95 -0.30 -16.60
C VAL A 37 -2.63 -0.92 -17.06
N GLY A 38 -1.74 -0.10 -17.63
CA GLY A 38 -0.41 -0.48 -18.14
C GLY A 38 0.63 -0.81 -17.05
N LEU A 39 0.21 -1.22 -15.85
CA LEU A 39 1.12 -1.60 -14.77
C LEU A 39 1.43 -3.10 -14.87
N ARG A 40 2.67 -3.41 -15.25
CA ARG A 40 3.24 -4.77 -15.26
C ARG A 40 4.53 -4.79 -14.44
N PRO A 41 4.43 -4.83 -13.09
CA PRO A 41 5.62 -4.91 -12.26
C PRO A 41 6.30 -6.27 -12.44
N GLN A 42 7.63 -6.26 -12.56
CA GLN A 42 8.43 -7.48 -12.44
C GLN A 42 8.68 -7.74 -10.95
N PHE A 43 8.49 -8.98 -10.50
CA PHE A 43 8.72 -9.36 -9.11
C PHE A 43 10.22 -9.53 -8.84
N THR A 44 10.93 -8.40 -8.76
CA THR A 44 12.37 -8.35 -8.48
C THR A 44 12.61 -7.82 -7.07
N ALA A 45 13.74 -8.22 -6.46
CA ALA A 45 14.13 -7.73 -5.14
C ALA A 45 14.29 -6.20 -5.12
N SER A 46 14.81 -5.60 -6.20
CA SER A 46 14.99 -4.15 -6.32
C SER A 46 13.67 -3.37 -6.36
N TRP A 47 12.57 -3.99 -6.83
CA TRP A 47 11.24 -3.40 -6.81
C TRP A 47 10.52 -3.63 -5.48
N LEU A 48 10.67 -4.82 -4.90
CA LEU A 48 10.00 -5.20 -3.65
C LEU A 48 10.59 -4.51 -2.42
N TYR A 49 11.91 -4.44 -2.32
CA TYR A 49 12.61 -3.89 -1.16
C TYR A 49 12.14 -2.47 -0.77
N PRO A 50 12.14 -1.46 -1.67
CA PRO A 50 11.69 -0.12 -1.30
C PRO A 50 10.21 -0.10 -0.88
N ARG A 51 9.36 -0.94 -1.47
CA ARG A 51 7.94 -1.04 -1.09
C ARG A 51 7.76 -1.56 0.33
N LEU A 52 8.55 -2.55 0.74
CA LEU A 52 8.51 -3.07 2.12
C LEU A 52 8.97 -2.01 3.13
N VAL A 53 10.05 -1.29 2.81
CA VAL A 53 10.61 -0.25 3.69
C VAL A 53 9.61 0.91 3.83
N TRP A 54 9.12 1.46 2.71
CA TRP A 54 8.12 2.53 2.74
C TRP A 54 6.82 2.08 3.38
N GLY A 55 6.37 0.85 3.11
CA GLY A 55 5.20 0.25 3.75
C GLY A 55 5.34 0.19 5.28
N GLY A 56 6.52 -0.18 5.78
CA GLY A 56 6.82 -0.13 7.21
C GLY A 56 6.80 1.27 7.80
N ILE A 57 7.37 2.24 7.09
CA ILE A 57 7.41 3.66 7.52
C ILE A 57 6.01 4.25 7.59
N TRP A 58 5.18 4.06 6.55
CA TRP A 58 3.81 4.58 6.53
C TRP A 58 2.93 3.96 7.61
N ALA A 59 3.17 2.71 7.96
CA ALA A 59 2.42 2.05 9.02
C ALA A 59 2.75 2.60 10.42
N MET A 60 3.80 3.40 10.60
CA MET A 60 4.06 4.12 11.86
C MET A 60 2.91 5.07 12.23
N LEU A 61 2.10 5.51 11.26
CA LEU A 61 0.86 6.26 11.50
C LEU A 61 -0.14 5.48 12.39
N LEU A 62 -0.06 4.14 12.41
CA LEU A 62 -0.82 3.28 13.32
C LEU A 62 -0.37 3.39 14.78
N ILE A 63 0.65 4.18 15.12
CA ILE A 63 0.99 4.47 16.52
C ILE A 63 0.08 5.58 17.06
N LEU A 64 -0.42 6.49 16.22
CA LEU A 64 -1.31 7.56 16.66
C LEU A 64 -2.60 6.99 17.27
N PRO A 65 -3.11 7.55 18.38
CA PRO A 65 -4.24 7.01 19.13
C PRO A 65 -5.62 7.25 18.45
N LEU A 66 -5.67 7.26 17.12
CA LEU A 66 -6.88 7.46 16.33
C LEU A 66 -7.60 6.12 16.07
N TYR A 67 -8.93 6.12 16.19
CA TYR A 67 -9.83 5.00 15.84
C TYR A 67 -9.45 3.63 16.42
N ARG A 68 -8.97 3.60 17.67
CA ARG A 68 -8.47 2.40 18.35
C ARG A 68 -9.43 1.21 18.36
N GLN A 69 -10.74 1.47 18.40
CA GLN A 69 -11.76 0.41 18.46
C GLN A 69 -12.10 -0.20 17.09
N LYS A 70 -11.87 0.52 15.98
CA LYS A 70 -12.19 0.05 14.62
C LYS A 70 -10.91 -0.24 13.84
N THR A 71 -10.33 -1.43 14.06
CA THR A 71 -9.03 -1.84 13.50
C THR A 71 -8.98 -1.76 11.97
N ALA A 72 -9.99 -2.28 11.27
CA ALA A 72 -10.03 -2.21 9.81
C ALA A 72 -10.13 -0.76 9.29
N LEU A 73 -11.04 0.03 9.86
CA LEU A 73 -11.22 1.44 9.49
C LEU A 73 -9.95 2.26 9.74
N ARG A 74 -9.28 2.01 10.86
CA ARG A 74 -8.00 2.64 11.20
C ARG A 74 -6.95 2.36 10.13
N GLY A 75 -6.81 1.10 9.72
CA GLY A 75 -5.93 0.69 8.64
C GLY A 75 -6.23 1.40 7.31
N ILE A 76 -7.50 1.40 6.90
CA ILE A 76 -7.97 2.06 5.69
C ILE A 76 -7.64 3.56 5.72
N LEU A 77 -7.99 4.25 6.80
CA LEU A 77 -7.72 5.68 6.94
C LEU A 77 -6.22 6.00 6.89
N MET A 78 -5.38 5.20 7.56
CA MET A 78 -3.93 5.42 7.51
C MET A 78 -3.35 5.12 6.13
N SER A 79 -3.92 4.19 5.37
CA SER A 79 -3.50 3.88 4.00
C SER A 79 -3.87 4.95 2.96
N LEU A 80 -4.76 5.89 3.30
CA LEU A 80 -5.07 7.03 2.43
C LEU A 80 -3.86 7.96 2.26
N VAL A 81 -2.98 8.03 3.26
CA VAL A 81 -1.76 8.85 3.21
C VAL A 81 -0.78 8.34 2.15
N PRO A 82 -0.31 7.06 2.20
CA PRO A 82 0.53 6.52 1.13
C PRO A 82 -0.19 6.49 -0.23
N THR A 83 -1.51 6.27 -0.26
CA THR A 83 -2.29 6.34 -1.51
C THR A 83 -2.19 7.73 -2.15
N THR A 84 -2.42 8.79 -1.36
CA THR A 84 -2.36 10.17 -1.85
C THR A 84 -0.95 10.51 -2.35
N MET A 85 0.07 10.12 -1.58
CA MET A 85 1.47 10.33 -1.97
C MET A 85 1.81 9.61 -3.28
N MET A 86 1.33 8.37 -3.46
CA MET A 86 1.54 7.61 -4.69
C MET A 86 0.86 8.25 -5.91
N LEU A 87 -0.38 8.73 -5.75
CA LEU A 87 -1.16 9.32 -6.85
C LEU A 87 -0.73 10.74 -7.23
N VAL A 88 -0.28 11.54 -6.26
CA VAL A 88 0.00 12.97 -6.43
C VAL A 88 1.49 13.27 -6.63
N MET A 89 2.39 12.45 -6.09
CA MET A 89 3.84 12.70 -6.17
C MET A 89 4.54 11.62 -7.02
N VAL A 90 4.42 10.36 -6.61
CA VAL A 90 5.20 9.26 -7.23
C VAL A 90 4.79 9.02 -8.69
N PHE A 91 3.49 8.97 -8.99
CA PHE A 91 3.03 8.74 -10.36
C PHE A 91 3.39 9.84 -11.36
N PRO A 92 3.28 11.14 -11.01
CA PRO A 92 3.84 12.21 -11.83
C PRO A 92 5.34 12.08 -12.08
N GLU A 93 6.13 11.76 -11.05
CA GLU A 93 7.59 11.56 -11.17
C GLU A 93 7.93 10.36 -12.08
N MET A 94 7.12 9.31 -12.05
CA MET A 94 7.24 8.15 -12.94
C MET A 94 6.74 8.44 -14.38
N GLY A 95 6.30 9.66 -14.68
CA GLY A 95 5.78 10.05 -15.99
C GLY A 95 4.36 9.55 -16.29
N LEU A 96 3.67 8.93 -15.32
CA LEU A 96 2.30 8.42 -15.44
C LEU A 96 1.23 9.51 -15.32
N GLY A 97 1.64 10.74 -14.99
CA GLY A 97 0.75 11.89 -14.80
C GLY A 97 0.02 11.89 -13.46
N LEU A 98 -0.71 12.98 -13.20
CA LEU A 98 -1.48 13.13 -11.96
C LEU A 98 -2.55 12.02 -11.86
N MET A 99 -2.65 11.38 -10.69
CA MET A 99 -3.47 10.19 -10.44
C MET A 99 -3.09 8.94 -11.27
N GLY A 100 -2.01 8.97 -12.05
CA GLY A 100 -1.61 7.84 -12.89
C GLY A 100 -2.53 7.62 -14.10
N LEU A 101 -3.25 8.66 -14.54
CA LEU A 101 -4.23 8.55 -15.63
C LEU A 101 -3.61 8.11 -16.97
N LYS A 102 -2.31 8.36 -17.20
CA LYS A 102 -1.62 7.85 -18.39
C LYS A 102 -1.40 6.33 -18.35
N ALA A 103 -1.37 5.73 -17.16
CA ALA A 103 -1.34 4.28 -17.03
C ALA A 103 -2.72 3.66 -17.29
N GLY A 104 -3.81 4.41 -17.11
CA GLY A 104 -5.19 3.95 -17.31
C GLY A 104 -6.17 4.67 -16.38
N LEU A 105 -7.42 4.83 -16.80
CA LEU A 105 -8.46 5.53 -16.02
C LEU A 105 -8.73 4.88 -14.66
N LEU A 106 -8.60 3.55 -14.58
CA LEU A 106 -8.87 2.77 -13.37
C LEU A 106 -7.66 2.63 -12.44
N THR A 107 -6.49 3.16 -12.82
CA THR A 107 -5.27 3.13 -12.00
C THR A 107 -5.46 3.71 -10.59
N PRO A 108 -6.12 4.87 -10.39
CA PRO A 108 -6.30 5.44 -9.06
C PRO A 108 -7.16 4.53 -8.16
N LEU A 109 -8.21 3.96 -8.73
CA LEU A 109 -9.10 3.03 -8.02
C LEU A 109 -8.37 1.76 -7.63
N LEU A 110 -7.58 1.19 -8.54
CA LEU A 110 -6.78 0.00 -8.28
C LEU A 110 -5.79 0.25 -7.12
N VAL A 111 -5.05 1.36 -7.17
CA VAL A 111 -4.08 1.73 -6.12
C VAL A 111 -4.77 1.94 -4.77
N LEU A 112 -5.94 2.57 -4.76
CA LEU A 112 -6.72 2.77 -3.54
C LEU A 112 -7.13 1.44 -2.89
N LEU A 113 -7.70 0.51 -3.68
CA LEU A 113 -8.14 -0.78 -3.18
C LEU A 113 -6.97 -1.63 -2.67
N LEU A 114 -5.86 -1.62 -3.38
CA LEU A 114 -4.61 -2.27 -3.01
C LEU A 114 -4.07 -1.71 -1.68
N ASN A 115 -4.03 -0.39 -1.54
CA ASN A 115 -3.63 0.26 -0.29
C ASN A 115 -4.59 -0.04 0.87
N PHE A 116 -5.88 -0.23 0.63
CA PHE A 116 -6.82 -0.65 1.68
C PHE A 116 -6.48 -2.04 2.20
N ILE A 117 -6.11 -2.97 1.34
CA ILE A 117 -5.63 -4.30 1.74
C ILE A 117 -4.37 -4.18 2.60
N TYR A 118 -3.40 -3.36 2.16
CA TYR A 118 -2.21 -3.02 2.95
C TYR A 118 -2.58 -2.49 4.33
N GLY A 119 -3.45 -1.48 4.40
CA GLY A 119 -3.82 -0.82 5.64
C GLY A 119 -4.53 -1.75 6.62
N MET A 120 -5.44 -2.57 6.13
CA MET A 120 -6.15 -3.58 6.93
C MET A 120 -5.17 -4.62 7.48
N ALA A 121 -4.28 -5.16 6.64
CA ALA A 121 -3.28 -6.13 7.06
C ALA A 121 -2.33 -5.55 8.12
N ALA A 122 -1.82 -4.33 7.89
CA ALA A 122 -0.93 -3.65 8.82
C ALA A 122 -1.61 -3.36 10.17
N SER A 123 -2.87 -2.92 10.15
CA SER A 123 -3.60 -2.62 11.38
C SER A 123 -3.97 -3.88 12.16
N PHE A 124 -4.34 -4.96 11.48
CA PHE A 124 -4.61 -6.25 12.10
C PHE A 124 -3.35 -6.79 12.79
N TRP A 125 -2.21 -6.75 12.13
CA TRP A 125 -0.93 -7.14 12.72
C TRP A 125 -0.58 -6.27 13.94
N TYR A 126 -0.68 -4.94 13.81
CA TYR A 126 -0.40 -4.01 14.89
C TYR A 126 -1.24 -4.29 16.15
N LYS A 127 -2.53 -4.60 15.99
CA LYS A 127 -3.42 -4.92 17.13
C LYS A 127 -2.96 -6.17 17.89
N ASN A 128 -2.44 -7.18 17.19
CA ASN A 128 -2.02 -8.42 17.83
C ASN A 128 -0.65 -8.28 18.55
N CYS A 129 0.18 -7.31 18.15
CA CYS A 129 1.51 -7.09 18.75
C CYS A 129 1.55 -5.98 19.82
N ALA A 130 0.66 -5.00 19.77
CA ALA A 130 0.69 -3.79 20.61
C ALA A 130 -0.29 -3.86 21.79
#